data_AF-A0A7Y9ZCB6-F1
#
_entry.id   AF-A0A7Y9ZCB6-F1
#
_cell.length_a   1.000
_cell.length_b   1.000
_cell.length_c   1.000
_cell.angle_alpha   90.00
_cell.angle_beta   90.00
_cell.angle_gamma   90.00
#
_symmetry.space_group_name_H-M   'P 1'
#
loop_
_entity.id
_entity.type
_entity.pdbx_description
1 polymer ?
#
loop_
_entity_poly.entity_id
_entity_poly.type
_entity_poly.pdbx_seq_one_letter_code
_entity_poly.pdbx_strand_id
1 'polypeptide(L)'
;MHIASALQKDMRALTSALDRPNADLSQSLSRLTTSARSAVESFLGLSLLVPSAPGTGFRVFAAGADPDLARASLFLGLYEADPGAHEFATIGVVLYARTPGAFVDIAADALWLGMAGEVQLDAHLPVPTDPTPATYLQDESTINQALGVLVEGGATLDGARAGLGQRARSSHQTTASAARRVLDELKGT
;
A
#
# COMPACT_ATOMS: atom_id res chain seq x y z
N MET A 1 2.58 14.75 26.06
CA MET A 1 1.97 13.39 26.14
C MET A 1 0.51 13.29 25.69
N HIS A 2 -0.12 14.33 25.11
CA HIS A 2 -1.52 14.26 24.61
C HIS A 2 -1.67 13.70 23.18
N ILE A 3 -0.57 13.69 22.44
CA ILE A 3 -0.55 13.36 21.01
C ILE A 3 -0.58 11.84 20.79
N ALA A 4 0.25 11.09 21.52
CA ALA A 4 0.27 9.63 21.45
C ALA A 4 -1.06 9.00 21.89
N SER A 5 -1.79 9.62 22.83
CA SER A 5 -3.07 9.08 23.31
C SER A 5 -4.23 9.28 22.32
N ALA A 6 -4.26 10.38 21.58
CA ALA A 6 -5.23 10.59 20.50
C ALA A 6 -4.99 9.60 19.36
N LEU A 7 -3.74 9.44 18.94
CA LEU A 7 -3.34 8.47 17.92
C LEU A 7 -3.69 7.03 18.34
N GLN A 8 -3.40 6.68 19.60
CA GLN A 8 -3.77 5.38 20.19
C GLN A 8 -5.27 5.13 20.14
N LYS A 9 -6.07 6.12 20.53
CA LYS A 9 -7.53 6.01 20.55
C LYS A 9 -8.09 5.79 19.15
N ASP A 10 -7.62 6.55 18.18
CA ASP A 10 -8.04 6.43 16.79
C ASP A 10 -7.58 5.10 16.19
N MET A 11 -6.40 4.59 16.60
CA MET A 11 -5.94 3.27 16.18
C MET A 11 -6.83 2.14 16.69
N ARG A 12 -7.19 2.15 17.97
CA ARG A 12 -8.14 1.17 18.54
C ARG A 12 -9.51 1.24 17.85
N ALA A 13 -9.95 2.44 17.52
CA ALA A 13 -11.22 2.64 16.79
C ALA A 13 -11.14 2.05 15.38
N LEU A 14 -10.00 2.18 14.68
CA LEU A 14 -9.78 1.55 13.38
C LEU A 14 -9.77 0.03 13.48
N THR A 15 -9.03 -0.56 14.44
CA THR A 15 -9.03 -2.01 14.67
C THR A 15 -10.45 -2.53 14.95
N SER A 16 -11.19 -1.85 15.84
CA SER A 16 -12.58 -2.22 16.17
C SER A 16 -13.54 -2.11 14.98
N ALA A 17 -13.25 -1.23 14.02
CA ALA A 17 -14.05 -1.09 12.81
C ALA A 17 -13.75 -2.22 11.80
N LEU A 18 -12.51 -2.68 11.72
CA LEU A 18 -12.11 -3.79 10.86
C LEU A 18 -12.78 -5.12 11.25
N ASP A 19 -13.07 -5.32 12.54
CA ASP A 19 -13.77 -6.50 13.05
C ASP A 19 -15.28 -6.53 12.69
N ARG A 20 -15.84 -5.44 12.16
CA ARG A 20 -17.27 -5.31 11.89
C ARG A 20 -17.55 -5.33 10.38
N PRO A 21 -18.40 -6.25 9.90
CA PRO A 21 -18.84 -6.21 8.50
C PRO A 21 -19.58 -4.90 8.23
N ASN A 22 -19.21 -4.21 7.14
CA ASN A 22 -19.77 -2.92 6.70
C ASN A 22 -19.44 -1.69 7.57
N ALA A 23 -18.38 -1.73 8.38
CA ALA A 23 -17.94 -0.53 9.09
C ALA A 23 -17.45 0.56 8.12
N ASP A 24 -17.79 1.81 8.40
CA ASP A 24 -17.24 2.97 7.71
C ASP A 24 -15.79 3.20 8.15
N LEU A 25 -14.84 2.64 7.39
CA LEU A 25 -13.41 2.81 7.61
C LEU A 25 -12.94 4.22 7.25
N SER A 26 -13.64 4.94 6.38
CA SER A 26 -13.27 6.27 5.93
C SER A 26 -13.29 7.27 7.10
N GLN A 27 -14.28 7.16 7.98
CA GLN A 27 -14.36 7.99 9.18
C GLN A 27 -13.19 7.72 10.15
N SER A 28 -12.87 6.45 10.40
CA SER A 28 -11.77 6.07 11.30
C SER A 28 -10.40 6.51 10.74
N LEU A 29 -10.16 6.31 9.44
CA LEU A 29 -8.93 6.73 8.78
C LEU A 29 -8.79 8.25 8.75
N SER A 30 -9.89 9.00 8.59
CA SER A 30 -9.88 10.47 8.64
C SER A 30 -9.49 11.00 10.02
N ARG A 31 -10.03 10.40 11.09
CA ARG A 31 -9.64 10.75 12.48
C ARG A 31 -8.17 10.45 12.73
N LEU A 32 -7.73 9.25 12.34
CA LEU A 32 -6.34 8.83 12.48
C LEU A 32 -5.37 9.76 11.72
N THR A 33 -5.73 10.18 10.51
CA THR A 33 -4.97 11.15 9.70
C THR A 33 -4.87 12.50 10.41
N THR A 34 -5.96 12.95 11.03
CA THR A 34 -6.00 14.22 11.78
C THR A 34 -5.09 14.16 13.00
N SER A 35 -5.16 13.07 13.77
CA SER A 35 -4.30 12.85 14.93
C SER A 35 -2.82 12.74 14.53
N ALA A 36 -2.49 11.97 13.47
CA ALA A 36 -1.13 11.84 12.96
C ALA A 36 -0.55 13.18 12.46
N ARG A 37 -1.37 13.99 11.77
CA ARG A 37 -0.97 15.35 11.35
C ARG A 37 -0.71 16.28 12.53
N SER A 38 -1.49 16.17 13.60
CA SER A 38 -1.25 16.94 14.83
C SER A 38 0.01 16.48 15.57
N ALA A 39 0.39 15.21 15.38
CA ALA A 39 1.53 14.59 16.01
C ALA A 39 2.86 14.89 15.33
N VAL A 40 2.83 14.93 14.00
CA VAL A 40 3.99 15.05 13.16
C VAL A 40 3.73 16.15 12.14
N GLU A 41 4.38 17.29 12.31
CA GLU A 41 4.22 18.45 11.43
C GLU A 41 4.55 18.12 9.96
N SER A 42 5.55 17.26 9.75
CA SER A 42 5.99 16.81 8.43
C SER A 42 5.18 15.64 7.87
N PHE A 43 4.06 15.28 8.51
CA PHE A 43 3.18 14.19 8.08
C PHE A 43 2.67 14.41 6.66
N LEU A 44 2.82 13.39 5.83
CA LEU A 44 2.42 13.37 4.44
C LEU A 44 1.08 12.67 4.26
N GLY A 45 0.92 11.51 4.89
CA GLY A 45 -0.27 10.71 4.74
C GLY A 45 -0.09 9.35 5.38
N LEU A 46 -1.12 8.53 5.26
CA LEU A 46 -1.09 7.15 5.72
C LEU A 46 -1.61 6.20 4.66
N SER A 47 -1.23 4.94 4.81
CA SER A 47 -1.61 3.81 4.00
C SER A 47 -2.12 2.71 4.91
N LEU A 48 -3.31 2.19 4.66
CA LEU A 48 -3.75 0.93 5.26
C LEU A 48 -3.23 -0.22 4.38
N LEU A 49 -2.51 -1.18 4.95
CA LEU A 49 -2.22 -2.48 4.34
C LEU A 49 -3.26 -3.49 4.83
N VAL A 50 -4.04 -4.00 3.90
CA VAL A 50 -4.92 -5.15 4.13
C VAL A 50 -4.34 -6.32 3.33
N PRO A 51 -4.03 -7.46 3.96
CA PRO A 51 -3.65 -8.65 3.23
C PRO A 51 -4.84 -9.07 2.37
N SER A 52 -4.68 -8.98 1.06
CA SER A 52 -5.47 -9.78 0.13
C SER A 52 -4.61 -10.95 -0.33
N ALA A 53 -5.08 -11.74 -1.30
CA ALA A 53 -4.36 -12.89 -1.84
C ALA A 53 -2.85 -12.60 -2.02
N PRO A 54 -1.96 -13.60 -1.82
CA PRO A 54 -0.51 -13.38 -1.71
C PRO A 54 0.01 -12.50 -2.86
N GLY A 55 0.58 -11.36 -2.50
CA GLY A 55 1.09 -10.35 -3.44
C GLY A 55 0.18 -9.14 -3.67
N THR A 56 -1.00 -9.06 -3.02
CA THR A 56 -1.94 -7.94 -3.20
C THR A 56 -2.23 -7.29 -1.85
N GLY A 57 -1.56 -6.17 -1.57
CA GLY A 57 -1.92 -5.27 -0.48
C GLY A 57 -2.62 -4.04 -1.07
N PHE A 58 -3.84 -3.74 -0.61
CA PHE A 58 -4.44 -2.45 -0.96
C PHE A 58 -3.73 -1.36 -0.17
N ARG A 59 -3.54 -0.18 -0.79
CA ARG A 59 -2.93 0.99 -0.17
C ARG A 59 -3.90 2.16 -0.28
N VAL A 60 -4.61 2.47 0.81
CA VAL A 60 -5.53 3.62 0.83
C VAL A 60 -4.80 4.83 1.39
N PHE A 61 -4.46 5.78 0.51
CA PHE A 61 -3.83 7.05 0.92
C PHE A 61 -4.87 7.99 1.51
N ALA A 62 -4.77 8.24 2.82
CA ALA A 62 -5.45 9.36 3.44
C ALA A 62 -4.46 10.53 3.55
N ALA A 63 -4.82 11.64 2.91
CA ALA A 63 -4.03 12.85 2.60
C ALA A 63 -3.16 12.73 1.33
N GLY A 64 -3.51 13.57 0.34
CA GLY A 64 -2.93 13.63 -1.01
C GLY A 64 -1.50 14.16 -1.06
N ALA A 65 -0.60 13.54 -0.31
CA ALA A 65 0.82 13.72 -0.46
C ALA A 65 1.43 12.66 -1.36
N ASP A 66 2.41 13.10 -2.13
CA ASP A 66 3.23 12.25 -2.97
C ASP A 66 4.13 11.36 -2.08
N PRO A 67 3.96 10.03 -2.10
CA PRO A 67 4.79 9.11 -1.34
C PRO A 67 6.28 9.25 -1.69
N ASP A 68 6.65 9.70 -2.89
CA ASP A 68 8.05 9.91 -3.30
C ASP A 68 8.76 11.01 -2.50
N LEU A 69 7.99 11.85 -1.82
CA LEU A 69 8.49 12.86 -0.88
C LEU A 69 8.74 12.32 0.52
N ALA A 70 8.34 11.07 0.81
CA ALA A 70 8.57 10.47 2.11
C ALA A 70 10.07 10.26 2.35
N ARG A 71 10.51 10.64 3.55
CA ARG A 71 11.86 10.42 4.06
C ARG A 71 11.86 9.71 5.42
N ALA A 72 10.68 9.52 6.01
CA ALA A 72 10.45 8.63 7.12
C ALA A 72 9.14 7.85 6.92
N SER A 73 9.11 6.60 7.36
CA SER A 73 7.89 5.79 7.44
C SER A 73 7.78 5.07 8.78
N LEU A 74 6.56 4.82 9.23
CA LEU A 74 6.29 4.02 10.43
C LEU A 74 5.17 3.02 10.13
N PHE A 75 5.47 1.73 10.20
CA PHE A 75 4.50 0.65 10.17
C PHE A 75 4.05 0.29 11.58
N LEU A 76 2.74 0.14 11.75
CA LEU A 76 2.07 -0.33 12.96
C LEU A 76 1.15 -1.51 12.60
N GLY A 77 1.49 -2.71 13.05
CA GLY A 77 0.66 -3.91 12.90
C GLY A 77 -0.56 -3.88 13.83
N LEU A 78 -1.77 -4.04 13.27
CA LEU A 78 -3.04 -3.97 14.02
C LEU A 78 -3.47 -5.31 14.63
N TYR A 79 -2.97 -6.42 14.09
CA TYR A 79 -3.14 -7.77 14.62
C TYR A 79 -1.77 -8.43 14.74
N GLU A 80 -1.63 -9.40 15.65
CA GLU A 80 -0.44 -10.26 15.65
C GLU A 80 -0.49 -11.17 14.41
N ALA A 81 0.66 -11.35 13.75
CA ALA A 81 0.79 -12.34 12.70
C ALA A 81 0.46 -13.72 13.28
N ASP A 82 -0.51 -14.43 12.68
CA ASP A 82 -0.73 -15.83 13.02
C ASP A 82 0.57 -16.59 12.69
N PRO A 83 1.21 -17.30 13.66
CA PRO A 83 2.46 -18.01 13.41
C PRO A 83 2.38 -19.10 12.34
N GLY A 84 1.16 -19.44 11.85
CA GLY A 84 0.94 -20.31 10.70
C GLY A 84 0.70 -19.62 9.36
N ALA A 85 0.54 -18.29 9.32
CA ALA A 85 0.29 -17.54 8.10
C ALA A 85 1.61 -17.03 7.49
N HIS A 86 1.81 -17.26 6.19
CA HIS A 86 2.96 -16.78 5.43
C HIS A 86 3.27 -15.30 5.73
N GLU A 87 4.56 -14.94 5.76
CA GLU A 87 5.28 -13.70 6.14
C GLU A 87 4.62 -12.31 5.93
N PHE A 88 3.41 -12.19 5.39
CA PHE A 88 2.77 -10.92 5.02
C PHE A 88 1.27 -10.84 5.39
N ALA A 89 0.79 -11.64 6.34
CA ALA A 89 -0.65 -11.72 6.68
C ALA A 89 -1.13 -10.70 7.73
N THR A 90 -0.35 -9.66 8.06
CA THR A 90 -0.73 -8.68 9.09
C THR A 90 -1.42 -7.47 8.47
N ILE A 91 -2.66 -7.18 8.90
CA ILE A 91 -3.29 -5.87 8.64
C ILE A 91 -2.51 -4.82 9.41
N GLY A 92 -2.05 -3.78 8.74
CA GLY A 92 -1.23 -2.74 9.35
C GLY A 92 -1.45 -1.36 8.75
N VAL A 93 -1.02 -0.32 9.46
CA VAL A 93 -1.02 1.05 8.97
C VAL A 93 0.41 1.52 8.79
N VAL A 94 0.71 2.15 7.65
CA VAL A 94 1.96 2.86 7.42
C VAL A 94 1.70 4.35 7.43
N LEU A 95 2.45 5.09 8.26
CA LEU A 95 2.49 6.55 8.29
C LEU A 95 3.70 7.04 7.51
N TYR A 96 3.58 8.18 6.82
CA TYR A 96 4.66 8.78 6.03
C TYR A 96 4.93 10.22 6.45
N ALA A 97 6.20 10.62 6.45
CA ALA A 97 6.62 11.99 6.76
C ALA A 97 7.80 12.46 5.90
N ARG A 98 7.92 13.79 5.71
CA ARG A 98 9.02 14.42 4.95
C ARG A 98 10.33 14.53 5.71
N THR A 99 10.28 14.51 7.04
CA THR A 99 11.47 14.69 7.88
C THR A 99 11.99 13.32 8.31
N PRO A 100 13.27 12.98 8.05
CA PRO A 100 13.90 11.79 8.61
C PRO A 100 13.73 11.74 10.13
N GLY A 101 13.45 10.54 10.67
CA GLY A 101 13.30 10.34 12.12
C GLY A 101 12.02 10.92 12.74
N ALA A 102 11.09 11.45 11.94
CA ALA A 102 9.86 12.09 12.45
C ALA A 102 8.95 11.17 13.29
N PHE A 103 9.15 9.86 13.22
CA PHE A 103 8.33 8.86 13.92
C PHE A 103 9.06 8.16 15.08
N VAL A 104 10.30 8.54 15.41
CA VAL A 104 11.10 7.84 16.44
C VAL A 104 10.38 7.86 17.79
N ASP A 105 9.91 9.01 18.23
CA ASP A 105 9.22 9.14 19.52
C ASP A 105 7.88 8.39 19.53
N ILE A 106 7.15 8.42 18.41
CA ILE A 106 5.87 7.69 18.27
C ILE A 106 6.09 6.18 18.27
N ALA A 107 7.16 5.70 17.63
CA ALA A 107 7.53 4.28 17.62
C ALA A 107 7.92 3.80 19.03
N ALA A 108 8.69 4.59 19.77
CA ALA A 108 9.04 4.30 21.15
C ALA A 108 7.78 4.24 22.04
N ASP A 109 6.88 5.22 21.91
CA ASP A 109 5.60 5.24 22.62
C ASP A 109 4.73 4.04 22.24
N ALA A 110 4.69 3.64 20.96
CA ALA A 110 3.92 2.49 20.47
C ALA A 110 4.38 1.17 21.06
N LEU A 111 5.69 0.96 21.14
CA LEU A 111 6.29 -0.20 21.80
C LEU A 111 5.98 -0.20 23.30
N TRP A 112 6.14 0.95 23.97
CA TRP A 112 5.89 1.07 25.40
C TRP A 112 4.43 0.85 25.78
N LEU A 113 3.50 1.36 24.98
CA LEU A 113 2.05 1.30 25.23
C LEU A 113 1.39 0.02 24.68
N GLY A 114 2.16 -0.88 24.05
CA GLY A 114 1.64 -2.10 23.44
C GLY A 114 0.57 -1.84 22.38
N MET A 115 0.73 -0.76 21.60
CA MET A 115 -0.30 -0.29 20.67
C MET A 115 -0.35 -1.08 19.36
N ALA A 116 0.71 -1.82 19.06
CA ALA A 116 0.86 -2.58 17.83
C ALA A 116 1.55 -3.91 18.14
N GLY A 117 1.14 -4.97 17.46
CA GLY A 117 1.82 -6.26 17.51
C GLY A 117 3.20 -6.21 16.85
N GLU A 118 3.38 -5.25 15.93
CA GLU A 118 4.62 -5.02 15.21
C GLU A 118 4.83 -3.54 14.95
N VAL A 119 6.07 -3.07 15.14
CA VAL A 119 6.49 -1.69 14.86
C VAL A 119 7.74 -1.73 13.99
N GLN A 120 7.68 -1.12 12.81
CA GLN A 120 8.85 -1.00 11.93
C GLN A 120 9.05 0.45 11.50
N LEU A 121 10.27 0.95 11.64
CA LEU A 121 10.69 2.25 11.12
C LEU A 121 11.31 2.09 9.73
N ASP A 122 10.96 2.99 8.82
CA ASP A 122 11.58 3.18 7.50
C ASP A 122 11.55 1.98 6.54
N ALA A 123 10.93 0.86 6.94
CA ALA A 123 10.77 -0.34 6.13
C ALA A 123 9.82 -0.17 4.93
N HIS A 124 9.06 0.92 4.88
CA HIS A 124 8.02 1.16 3.86
C HIS A 124 8.25 2.44 3.06
N LEU A 125 9.47 2.99 3.08
CA LEU A 125 9.85 4.09 2.21
C LEU A 125 9.74 3.67 0.73
N PRO A 126 9.33 4.58 -0.17
CA PRO A 126 9.36 4.30 -1.60
C PRO A 126 10.78 3.96 -2.00
N VAL A 127 10.96 2.80 -2.64
CA VAL A 127 12.19 2.54 -3.40
C VAL A 127 12.19 3.54 -4.56
N PRO A 128 13.24 4.36 -4.76
CA PRO A 128 13.25 5.39 -5.79
C PRO A 128 13.02 4.77 -7.16
N THR A 129 11.79 4.89 -7.67
CA THR A 129 11.42 4.36 -8.99
C THR A 129 10.21 5.13 -9.51
N ASP A 130 10.43 6.03 -10.47
CA ASP A 130 9.38 6.58 -11.36
C ASP A 130 8.53 5.42 -11.93
N PRO A 131 7.18 5.50 -12.04
CA PRO A 131 6.36 6.66 -12.39
C PRO A 131 5.11 6.89 -11.48
N THR A 132 4.41 8.03 -11.68
CA THR A 132 3.29 8.51 -10.85
C THR A 132 2.14 7.50 -10.58
N PRO A 133 1.41 7.61 -9.45
CA PRO A 133 0.32 6.69 -9.08
C PRO A 133 -0.82 6.55 -10.10
N ALA A 134 -1.12 7.62 -10.85
CA ALA A 134 -2.10 7.59 -11.92
C ALA A 134 -1.59 6.77 -13.12
N THR A 135 -0.32 6.91 -13.47
CA THR A 135 0.35 6.07 -14.46
C THR A 135 0.36 4.61 -14.00
N TYR A 136 0.61 4.34 -12.72
CA TYR A 136 0.61 2.98 -12.17
C TYR A 136 -0.76 2.29 -12.26
N LEU A 137 -1.85 2.95 -11.84
CA LEU A 137 -3.19 2.39 -11.97
C LEU A 137 -3.62 2.20 -13.43
N GLN A 138 -3.23 3.12 -14.31
CA GLN A 138 -3.51 3.01 -15.73
C GLN A 138 -2.69 1.89 -16.39
N ASP A 139 -1.43 1.71 -15.97
CA ASP A 139 -0.55 0.65 -16.43
C ASP A 139 -1.01 -0.72 -15.93
N GLU A 140 -1.41 -0.85 -14.66
CA GLU A 140 -2.01 -2.05 -14.10
C GLU A 140 -3.35 -2.40 -14.78
N SER A 141 -4.20 -1.40 -15.04
CA SER A 141 -5.44 -1.59 -15.79
C SER A 141 -5.15 -2.10 -17.22
N THR A 142 -4.15 -1.51 -17.88
CA THR A 142 -3.71 -1.90 -19.23
C THR A 142 -3.16 -3.32 -19.26
N ILE A 143 -2.34 -3.70 -18.26
CA ILE A 143 -1.79 -5.05 -18.12
C ILE A 143 -2.91 -6.06 -17.87
N ASN A 144 -3.84 -5.78 -16.97
CA ASN A 144 -4.95 -6.68 -16.66
C ASN A 144 -5.89 -6.88 -17.85
N GLN A 145 -6.16 -5.84 -18.65
CA GLN A 145 -6.92 -5.98 -19.89
C GLN A 145 -6.19 -6.84 -20.92
N ALA A 146 -4.89 -6.63 -21.12
CA ALA A 146 -4.10 -7.45 -22.05
C ALA A 146 -4.03 -8.92 -21.62
N LEU A 147 -3.92 -9.19 -20.32
CA LEU A 147 -3.98 -10.55 -19.77
C LEU A 147 -5.34 -11.19 -20.03
N GLY A 148 -6.44 -10.46 -19.83
CA GLY A 148 -7.79 -10.92 -20.15
C GLY A 148 -7.93 -11.37 -21.61
N VAL A 149 -7.44 -10.55 -22.54
CA VAL A 149 -7.48 -10.92 -23.97
C VAL A 149 -6.61 -12.14 -24.29
N LEU A 150 -5.40 -12.22 -23.74
CA LEU A 150 -4.53 -13.37 -23.98
C LEU A 150 -5.15 -14.67 -23.45
N VAL A 151 -5.86 -14.61 -22.32
CA VAL A 151 -6.59 -15.75 -21.76
C VAL A 151 -7.79 -16.13 -22.63
N GLU A 152 -8.57 -15.16 -23.13
CA GLU A 152 -9.64 -15.42 -24.10
C GLU A 152 -9.11 -16.03 -25.40
N GLY A 153 -7.88 -15.70 -25.79
CA GLY A 153 -7.15 -16.30 -26.92
C GLY A 153 -6.60 -17.71 -26.67
N GLY A 154 -6.86 -18.31 -25.51
CA GLY A 154 -6.48 -19.68 -25.17
C GLY A 154 -5.19 -19.84 -24.35
N ALA A 155 -4.58 -18.75 -23.88
CA ALA A 155 -3.47 -18.82 -22.94
C ALA A 155 -3.95 -19.12 -21.52
N THR A 156 -3.14 -19.80 -20.72
CA THR A 156 -3.33 -19.81 -19.26
C THR A 156 -2.89 -18.47 -18.68
N LEU A 157 -3.41 -18.08 -17.51
CA LEU A 157 -3.04 -16.80 -16.89
C LEU A 157 -1.53 -16.68 -16.63
N ASP A 158 -0.90 -17.77 -16.17
CA ASP A 158 0.55 -17.81 -15.95
C ASP A 158 1.32 -17.77 -17.27
N GLY A 159 0.81 -18.42 -18.31
CA GLY A 159 1.36 -18.34 -19.67
C GLY A 159 1.28 -16.94 -20.26
N ALA A 160 0.16 -16.24 -20.04
CA ALA A 160 -0.06 -14.86 -20.47
C ALA A 160 0.89 -13.89 -19.74
N ARG A 161 1.07 -14.06 -18.42
CA ARG A 161 2.04 -13.29 -17.62
C ARG A 161 3.47 -13.52 -18.08
N ALA A 162 3.86 -14.78 -18.27
CA ALA A 162 5.20 -15.13 -18.77
C ALA A 162 5.44 -14.56 -20.17
N GLY A 163 4.44 -14.65 -21.06
CA GLY A 163 4.50 -14.11 -22.41
C GLY A 163 4.66 -12.59 -22.46
N LEU A 164 3.90 -11.85 -21.64
CA LEU A 164 4.02 -10.39 -21.50
C LEU A 164 5.38 -9.98 -20.94
N GLY A 165 5.86 -10.66 -19.89
CA GLY A 165 7.18 -10.41 -19.32
C GLY A 165 8.32 -10.68 -20.31
N GLN A 166 8.19 -11.74 -21.12
CA GLN A 166 9.18 -12.07 -22.15
C GLN A 166 9.21 -11.02 -23.28
N ARG A 167 8.05 -10.56 -23.75
CA ARG A 167 7.93 -9.51 -24.78
C ARG A 167 8.49 -8.16 -24.32
N ALA A 168 8.27 -7.82 -23.05
CA ALA A 168 8.82 -6.61 -22.43
C ALA A 168 10.36 -6.65 -22.42
N ARG A 169 10.95 -7.78 -21.99
CA ARG A 169 12.41 -7.99 -21.95
C ARG A 169 13.04 -7.98 -23.34
N SER A 170 12.45 -8.68 -24.31
CA SER A 170 12.99 -8.76 -25.68
C SER A 170 12.96 -7.42 -26.41
N SER A 171 12.08 -6.50 -25.98
CA SER A 171 11.89 -5.19 -26.61
C SER A 171 12.50 -4.04 -25.79
N HIS A 172 13.19 -4.34 -24.68
CA HIS A 172 13.68 -3.35 -23.71
C HIS A 172 12.62 -2.33 -23.29
N GLN A 173 11.39 -2.80 -23.05
CA GLN A 173 10.23 -1.96 -22.70
C GLN A 173 9.61 -2.39 -21.38
N THR A 174 8.78 -1.52 -20.81
CA THR A 174 7.96 -1.85 -19.64
C THR A 174 6.86 -2.85 -19.99
N THR A 175 6.45 -3.66 -19.01
CA THR A 175 5.33 -4.60 -19.16
C THR A 175 4.04 -3.90 -19.60
N ALA A 176 3.80 -2.68 -19.12
CA ALA A 176 2.66 -1.86 -19.51
C ALA A 176 2.71 -1.40 -20.98
N SER A 177 3.91 -1.11 -21.50
CA SER A 177 4.09 -0.79 -22.93
C SER A 177 3.87 -2.02 -23.80
N ALA A 178 4.32 -3.18 -23.36
CA ALA A 178 4.08 -4.45 -24.05
C ALA A 178 2.59 -4.83 -24.03
N ALA A 179 1.88 -4.62 -22.92
CA ALA A 179 0.45 -4.82 -22.78
C ALA A 179 -0.37 -3.92 -23.72
N ARG A 180 0.01 -2.64 -23.80
CA ARG A 180 -0.64 -1.66 -24.69
C ARG A 180 -0.50 -2.04 -26.16
N ARG A 181 0.67 -2.52 -26.57
CA ARG A 181 0.89 -3.05 -27.93
C ARG A 181 -0.06 -4.22 -28.26
N VAL A 182 -0.26 -5.15 -27.33
CA VAL A 182 -1.21 -6.26 -27.51
C VAL A 182 -2.65 -5.74 -27.70
N LEU A 183 -3.04 -4.74 -26.92
CA LEU A 183 -4.37 -4.12 -27.04
C LEU A 183 -4.55 -3.33 -28.34
N ASP A 184 -3.49 -2.70 -28.85
CA ASP A 184 -3.52 -1.95 -30.11
C ASP A 184 -3.52 -2.88 -31.33
N GLU A 185 -2.85 -4.03 -31.26
CA GLU A 185 -2.86 -5.08 -32.31
C GLU A 185 -4.27 -5.62 -32.56
N LEU A 186 -5.12 -5.69 -31.53
CA LEU A 186 -6.53 -6.13 -31.65
C LEU A 186 -7.47 -5.07 -32.23
N LYS A 187 -7.13 -3.79 -32.10
CA LYS A 187 -7.93 -2.68 -32.64
C LYS A 187 -7.61 -2.41 -34.11
N GLY A 188 -6.50 -2.93 -34.62
CA GLY A 188 -6.04 -2.80 -36.00
C GLY A 188 -6.47 -3.92 -36.95
N THR A 189 -7.20 -4.93 -36.44
CA THR A 189 -7.83 -6.03 -37.22
C THR A 189 -9.33 -5.85 -37.32
#